data_AF-A0A537W0J4-F1
#
_entry.id   AF-A0A537W0J4-F1
#
_cell.length_a   1.000
_cell.length_b   1.000
_cell.length_c   1.000
_cell.angle_alpha   90.00
_cell.angle_beta   90.00
_cell.angle_gamma   90.00
#
_symmetry.space_group_name_H-M   'P 1'
#
loop_
_entity.id
_entity.type
_entity.pdbx_description
1 polymer ?
#
loop_
_entity_poly.entity_id
_entity_poly.type
_entity_poly.pdbx_seq_one_letter_code
_entity_poly.pdbx_strand_id
1 'polypeptide(L)'
;MSLLRPHSSTRELFVRHAKKEGRSVALLRAIDYGESCVVETEVYPPAGDPVKPGPYTFADAHQATAFVTEAVESLMYLGCDVYAE
;
A
#
# COMPACT_ATOMS: atom_id res chain seq x y z
N MET A 1 16.86 35.53 4.02
CA MET A 1 17.05 34.10 3.70
C MET A 1 15.70 33.42 3.78
N SER A 2 15.05 33.21 2.63
CA SER A 2 13.77 32.50 2.55
C SER A 2 14.07 31.02 2.33
N LEU A 3 13.80 30.18 3.33
CA LEU A 3 13.82 28.72 3.19
C LEU A 3 12.44 28.30 2.69
N LEU A 4 12.19 28.46 1.40
CA LEU A 4 11.14 27.70 0.74
C LEU A 4 11.60 26.24 0.74
N ARG A 5 11.19 25.47 1.75
CA ARG A 5 11.19 24.02 1.63
C ARG A 5 10.37 23.72 0.36
N PRO A 6 10.91 23.00 -0.63
CA PRO A 6 10.08 22.56 -1.74
C PRO A 6 8.90 21.79 -1.12
N HIS A 7 7.68 22.12 -1.55
CA HIS A 7 6.50 21.34 -1.18
C HIS A 7 6.83 19.89 -1.52
N SER A 8 6.78 19.00 -0.53
CA SER A 8 6.98 17.58 -0.76
C SER A 8 5.92 17.13 -1.76
N SER A 9 6.32 16.94 -3.01
CA SER A 9 5.45 16.34 -4.01
C SER A 9 5.17 14.93 -3.53
N THR A 10 3.93 14.64 -3.18
CA THR A 10 3.46 13.30 -2.84
C THR A 10 3.94 12.33 -3.91
N ARG A 11 4.72 11.31 -3.50
CA ARG A 11 5.34 10.35 -4.40
C ARG A 11 4.77 8.96 -4.12
N GLU A 12 4.17 8.35 -5.11
CA GLU A 12 3.83 6.93 -5.06
C GLU A 12 5.12 6.11 -5.11
N LEU A 13 5.30 5.22 -4.14
CA LEU A 13 6.47 4.35 -4.06
C LEU A 13 6.23 3.07 -4.85
N PHE A 14 5.08 2.42 -4.61
CA PHE A 14 4.66 1.22 -5.32
C PHE A 14 3.18 0.89 -5.05
N VAL A 15 2.60 0.13 -5.98
CA VAL A 15 1.30 -0.52 -5.85
C VAL A 15 1.49 -2.04 -5.89
N ARG A 16 0.77 -2.77 -5.04
CA ARG A 16 0.72 -4.24 -5.04
C ARG A 16 -0.73 -4.70 -5.08
N HIS A 17 -1.06 -5.45 -6.12
CA HIS A 17 -2.38 -6.03 -6.31
C HIS A 17 -2.32 -7.53 -6.12
N ALA A 18 -2.97 -8.03 -5.07
CA ALA A 18 -3.14 -9.45 -4.82
C ALA A 18 -4.45 -9.96 -5.43
N LYS A 19 -4.35 -11.02 -6.23
CA LYS A 19 -5.49 -11.72 -6.82
C LYS A 19 -5.44 -13.20 -6.46
N LYS A 20 -6.60 -13.80 -6.26
CA LYS A 20 -6.75 -15.25 -6.07
C LYS A 20 -7.71 -15.77 -7.14
N GLU A 21 -7.22 -16.70 -7.96
CA GLU A 21 -8.01 -17.27 -9.07
C GLU A 21 -8.57 -16.17 -10.00
N GLY A 22 -7.76 -15.14 -10.27
CA GLY A 22 -8.13 -13.99 -11.10
C GLY A 22 -9.03 -12.96 -10.43
N ARG A 23 -9.52 -13.20 -9.20
CA ARG A 23 -10.35 -12.25 -8.44
C ARG A 23 -9.48 -11.37 -7.54
N SER A 24 -9.75 -10.07 -7.52
CA SER A 24 -9.09 -9.14 -6.60
C SER A 24 -9.37 -9.55 -5.15
N VAL A 25 -8.32 -9.50 -4.32
CA VAL A 25 -8.38 -9.77 -2.87
C VAL A 25 -7.94 -8.54 -2.10
N ALA A 26 -6.82 -7.93 -2.51
CA ALA A 26 -6.32 -6.70 -1.89
C ALA A 26 -5.52 -5.85 -2.88
N LEU A 27 -5.61 -4.53 -2.71
CA LEU A 27 -4.75 -3.54 -3.35
C LEU A 27 -4.05 -2.75 -2.23
N LEU A 28 -2.72 -2.68 -2.27
CA LEU A 28 -1.91 -1.92 -1.32
C LEU A 28 -1.10 -0.87 -2.07
N ARG A 29 -1.18 0.38 -1.62
CA ARG A 29 -0.53 1.52 -2.27
C ARG A 29 0.26 2.33 -1.27
N ALA A 30 1.59 2.34 -1.41
CA ALA A 30 2.48 3.09 -0.55
C ALA A 30 2.80 4.45 -1.15
N ILE A 31 2.61 5.51 -0.35
CA ILE A 31 2.72 6.91 -0.76
C ILE A 31 3.61 7.64 0.24
N ASP A 32 4.65 8.30 -0.26
CA ASP A 32 5.55 9.16 0.49
C ASP A 32 5.09 10.62 0.42
N TYR A 33 4.81 11.22 1.58
CA TYR A 33 4.45 12.64 1.73
C TYR A 33 5.63 13.51 2.16
N GLY A 34 6.85 12.96 2.20
CA GLY A 34 8.09 13.63 2.56
C GLY A 34 8.39 13.59 4.07
N GLU A 35 7.39 13.81 4.93
CA GLU A 35 7.53 13.71 6.39
C GLU A 35 6.93 12.42 6.97
N SER A 36 6.15 11.69 6.17
CA SER A 36 5.56 10.40 6.55
C SER A 36 5.26 9.59 5.31
N CYS A 37 5.11 8.28 5.48
CA CYS A 37 4.60 7.38 4.45
C CYS A 37 3.24 6.83 4.85
N VAL A 38 2.33 6.72 3.89
CA VAL A 38 1.00 6.17 4.08
C VAL A 38 0.84 4.96 3.18
N VAL A 39 0.33 3.87 3.74
CA VAL A 39 -0.15 2.73 2.96
C VAL A 39 -1.67 2.77 2.96
N GLU A 40 -2.23 3.08 1.79
CA GLU A 40 -3.66 2.93 1.53
C GLU A 40 -3.94 1.48 1.14
N THR A 41 -5.06 0.95 1.61
CA THR A 41 -5.47 -0.42 1.28
C THR A 41 -6.92 -0.46 0.83
N GLU A 42 -7.21 -1.34 -0.13
CA GLU A 42 -8.56 -1.75 -0.48
C GLU A 42 -8.61 -3.27 -0.45
N VAL A 43 -9.60 -3.84 0.25
CA VAL A 43 -9.78 -5.27 0.41
C VAL A 43 -11.13 -5.66 -0.19
N TYR A 44 -11.11 -6.70 -1.01
CA TYR A 44 -12.24 -7.18 -1.79
C TYR A 44 -12.73 -8.50 -1.18
N PRO A 45 -13.78 -8.47 -0.34
CA PRO A 45 -14.32 -9.69 0.26
C PRO A 45 -15.01 -10.57 -0.81
N PRO A 46 -15.19 -11.88 -0.56
CA PRO A 46 -15.91 -12.76 -1.48
C PRO A 46 -17.37 -12.33 -1.75
N ALA A 47 -17.97 -11.60 -0.81
CA ALA A 47 -19.30 -11.03 -0.93
C ALA A 47 -19.36 -9.68 -0.19
N GLY A 48 -20.11 -8.73 -0.75
CA GLY A 48 -20.22 -7.37 -0.25
C GLY A 48 -19.32 -6.38 -0.99
N ASP A 49 -19.34 -5.14 -0.53
CA ASP A 49 -18.59 -4.04 -1.14
C ASP A 49 -17.11 -4.08 -0.69
N PRO A 50 -16.18 -3.57 -1.54
CA PRO A 50 -14.80 -3.36 -1.13
C PRO A 50 -14.71 -2.47 0.11
N VAL A 51 -13.81 -2.83 1.02
CA VAL A 51 -13.55 -2.05 2.24
C VAL A 51 -12.17 -1.41 2.16
N LYS A 52 -11.98 -0.26 2.80
CA LYS A 52 -10.71 0.48 2.80
C LYS A 52 -10.12 0.55 4.21
N PRO A 53 -9.45 -0.52 4.68
CA PRO A 53 -8.79 -0.48 5.98
C PRO A 53 -7.69 0.58 6.02
N GLY A 54 -7.51 1.19 7.19
CA GLY A 54 -6.54 2.27 7.38
C GLY A 54 -7.11 3.67 7.10
N PRO A 55 -6.27 4.63 6.65
CA PRO A 55 -4.88 4.46 6.18
C PRO A 55 -3.88 4.09 7.30
N TYR A 56 -2.81 3.39 6.93
CA TYR A 56 -1.71 3.06 7.85
C TYR A 56 -0.56 4.05 7.65
N THR A 57 -0.21 4.81 8.69
CA THR A 57 0.84 5.83 8.64
C THR A 57 2.11 5.34 9.30
N PHE A 58 3.24 5.59 8.64
CA PHE A 58 4.58 5.21 9.04
C PHE A 58 5.51 6.43 9.03
N ALA A 59 6.58 6.38 9.83
CA ALA A 59 7.53 7.48 9.92
C ALA A 59 8.33 7.67 8.63
N ASP A 60 8.59 6.59 7.89
CA ASP A 60 9.41 6.62 6.68
C ASP A 60 9.05 5.50 5.69
N ALA A 61 9.67 5.57 4.50
CA ALA A 61 9.47 4.62 3.42
C ALA A 61 9.95 3.20 3.76
N HIS A 62 10.93 3.05 4.64
CA HIS A 62 11.45 1.74 5.03
C HIS A 62 10.39 0.97 5.83
N GLN A 63 9.77 1.61 6.82
CA GLN A 63 8.69 1.02 7.60
C GLN A 63 7.46 0.69 6.74
N ALA A 64 7.04 1.61 5.86
CA ALA A 64 5.95 1.35 4.94
C ALA A 64 6.24 0.17 4.00
N THR A 65 7.49 0.05 3.53
CA THR A 65 7.94 -1.07 2.69
C THR A 65 7.92 -2.39 3.45
N ALA A 66 8.38 -2.41 4.70
CA ALA A 66 8.33 -3.61 5.55
C ALA A 66 6.88 -4.08 5.73
N PHE A 67 5.97 -3.17 6.08
CA PHE A 67 4.54 -3.48 6.22
C PHE A 67 3.94 -4.11 4.95
N VAL A 68 4.18 -3.51 3.79
CA VAL A 68 3.64 -4.08 2.52
C VAL A 68 4.31 -5.41 2.18
N THR A 69 5.59 -5.57 2.48
CA THR A 69 6.30 -6.85 2.25
C THR A 69 5.68 -7.98 3.07
N GLU A 70 5.47 -7.78 4.38
CA GLU A 70 4.83 -8.77 5.24
C GLU A 70 3.38 -9.09 4.80
N ALA A 71 2.63 -8.07 4.40
CA ALA A 71 1.28 -8.26 3.87
C ALA A 71 1.27 -9.08 2.56
N VAL A 72 2.20 -8.77 1.65
CA VAL A 72 2.37 -9.50 0.38
C VAL A 72 2.76 -10.95 0.63
N GLU A 73 3.71 -11.21 1.52
CA GLU A 73 4.11 -12.57 1.90
C GLU A 73 2.95 -13.36 2.48
N SER A 74 2.14 -12.73 3.35
CA SER A 74 0.94 -13.34 3.90
C SER A 74 -0.10 -13.66 2.83
N LEU A 75 -0.31 -12.76 1.87
CA LEU A 75 -1.25 -12.97 0.76
C LEU A 75 -0.78 -14.09 -0.18
N MET A 76 0.52 -14.15 -0.47
CA MET A 76 1.12 -15.24 -1.24
C MET A 76 0.96 -16.58 -0.51
N TYR A 77 1.19 -16.62 0.81
CA TYR A 77 0.94 -17.81 1.63
C TYR A 77 -0.53 -18.27 1.56
N LEU A 78 -1.48 -17.33 1.47
CA LEU A 78 -2.91 -17.62 1.29
C LEU A 78 -3.30 -18.02 -0.14
N GLY A 79 -2.32 -18.12 -1.05
CA GLY A 79 -2.48 -18.55 -2.43
C GLY A 79 -2.89 -17.42 -3.38
N CYS A 80 -2.55 -16.17 -3.07
CA CYS A 80 -2.72 -15.06 -4.01
C CYS A 80 -1.49 -14.94 -4.93
N ASP A 81 -1.73 -14.63 -6.18
CA ASP A 81 -0.74 -14.04 -7.08
C ASP A 81 -0.66 -12.53 -6.81
N VAL A 82 0.55 -12.00 -6.66
CA VAL A 82 0.77 -10.57 -6.38
C VAL A 82 1.52 -9.90 -7.52
N TYR A 83 0.96 -8.80 -8.02
CA TYR A 83 1.51 -8.05 -9.14
C TYR A 83 1.92 -6.64 -8.72
N ALA A 84 2.97 -6.13 -9.36
CA ALA A 84 3.25 -4.70 -9.37
C ALA A 84 2.39 -4.04 -10.47
N GLU A 85 1.75 -2.92 -10.14
CA GLU A 85 1.02 -2.07 -11.09
C GLU A 85 1.75 -0.74 -11.31
#